data_AF-A0A7V7WXH8-F1
#
_entry.id   AF-A0A7V7WXH8-F1
#
_cell.length_a   1.000
_cell.length_b   1.000
_cell.length_c   1.000
_cell.angle_alpha   90.00
_cell.angle_beta   90.00
_cell.angle_gamma   90.00
#
_symmetry.space_group_name_H-M   'P 1'
#
loop_
_entity.id
_entity.type
_entity.pdbx_description
1 polymer ?
#
loop_
_entity_poly.entity_id
_entity_poly.type
_entity_poly.pdbx_seq_one_letter_code
_entity_poly.pdbx_strand_id
1 'polypeptide(L)'
;MTAPLTAQQLRQAHCRPASARDRLDGAELAQQCTATPQWQVAGGMLERTFECGDFHRTMALANAVAAVADAEDHHPQMVIEYGRCKVRYSTHSAGGITRNDFICAARIDALPPG
;
A
#
# COMPACT_ATOMS: atom_id res chain seq x y z
N MET A 1 21.37 6.90 -2.89
CA MET A 1 20.03 6.57 -3.40
C MET A 1 19.90 5.07 -3.41
N THR A 2 18.94 4.50 -2.68
CA THR A 2 18.72 3.05 -2.68
C THR A 2 17.90 2.71 -3.92
N ALA A 3 18.32 1.73 -4.72
CA ALA A 3 17.60 1.36 -5.93
C ALA A 3 16.13 1.00 -5.63
N PRO A 4 15.17 1.39 -6.50
CA PRO A 4 13.78 1.02 -6.32
C PRO A 4 13.63 -0.50 -6.42
N LEU A 5 12.77 -1.06 -5.57
CA LEU A 5 12.43 -2.48 -5.65
C LEU A 5 11.38 -2.71 -6.73
N THR A 6 11.51 -3.81 -7.46
CA THR A 6 10.46 -4.28 -8.37
C THR A 6 9.22 -4.75 -7.60
N ALA A 7 8.08 -4.89 -8.29
CA ALA A 7 6.85 -5.42 -7.70
C ALA A 7 7.06 -6.80 -7.05
N GLN A 8 7.86 -7.67 -7.67
CA GLN A 8 8.17 -8.99 -7.13
C GLN A 8 9.02 -8.91 -5.86
N GLN A 9 10.04 -8.04 -5.83
CA GLN A 9 10.87 -7.84 -4.65
C GLN A 9 10.08 -7.24 -3.49
N LEU A 10 9.16 -6.31 -3.76
CA LEU A 10 8.26 -5.75 -2.75
C LEU A 10 7.36 -6.83 -2.12
N ARG A 11 6.79 -7.72 -2.93
CA ARG A 11 5.95 -8.82 -2.42
C ARG A 11 6.70 -9.79 -1.52
N GLN A 12 8.00 -9.96 -1.76
CA GLN A 12 8.87 -10.85 -0.98
C GLN A 12 9.52 -10.15 0.23
N ALA A 13 9.47 -8.82 0.28
CA ALA A 13 10.00 -8.04 1.39
C ALA A 13 9.01 -8.02 2.56
N HIS A 14 9.52 -7.65 3.73
CA HIS A 14 8.73 -7.43 4.94
C HIS A 14 8.89 -6.01 5.46
N CYS A 15 7.81 -5.46 5.99
CA CYS A 15 7.80 -4.22 6.74
C CYS A 15 8.74 -4.31 7.93
N ARG A 16 9.33 -3.17 8.27
CA ARG A 16 10.23 -3.02 9.42
C ARG A 16 9.91 -1.71 10.14
N PRO A 17 10.21 -1.58 11.44
CA PRO A 17 10.11 -0.31 12.14
C PRO A 17 10.85 0.78 11.36
N ALA A 18 10.11 1.80 10.95
CA ALA A 18 10.60 2.90 10.14
C ALA A 18 10.48 4.23 10.90
N SER A 19 11.31 5.19 10.51
CA SER A 19 11.43 6.52 11.11
C SER A 19 11.61 7.57 10.02
N ALA A 20 11.74 8.85 10.40
CA ALA A 20 11.85 9.96 9.44
C ALA A 20 13.00 9.79 8.43
N ARG A 21 14.07 9.06 8.77
CA ARG A 21 15.19 8.77 7.86
C ARG A 21 14.84 7.81 6.72
N ASP A 22 13.77 7.03 6.90
CA ASP A 22 13.31 6.01 5.96
C ASP A 22 12.23 6.57 5.00
N ARG A 23 11.83 7.84 5.21
CA ARG A 23 10.88 8.55 4.35
C ARG A 23 11.50 8.77 2.98
N LEU A 24 10.80 8.33 1.94
CA LEU A 24 11.22 8.52 0.56
C LEU A 24 11.03 9.97 0.14
N ASP A 25 12.01 10.52 -0.56
CA ASP A 25 11.90 11.84 -1.19
C ASP A 25 11.17 11.78 -2.54
N GLY A 26 10.99 12.93 -3.20
CA GLY A 26 10.24 12.99 -4.46
C GLY A 26 10.82 12.14 -5.60
N ALA A 27 12.15 12.02 -5.67
CA ALA A 27 12.80 11.22 -6.72
C ALA A 27 12.68 9.73 -6.41
N GLU A 28 12.91 9.33 -5.16
CA GLU A 28 12.78 7.94 -4.71
C GLU A 28 11.33 7.46 -4.79
N LEU A 29 10.35 8.31 -4.41
CA LEU A 29 8.93 8.03 -4.56
C LEU A 29 8.55 7.80 -6.03
N ALA A 30 8.94 8.72 -6.91
CA ALA A 30 8.62 8.61 -8.34
C ALA A 30 9.19 7.32 -8.95
N GLN A 31 10.42 6.96 -8.57
CA GLN A 31 11.03 5.70 -9.01
C GLN A 31 10.29 4.48 -8.44
N GLN A 32 9.95 4.49 -7.15
CA GLN A 32 9.30 3.36 -6.49
C GLN A 32 7.86 3.13 -6.99
N CYS A 33 7.13 4.19 -7.36
CA CYS A 33 5.79 4.11 -7.96
C CYS A 33 5.74 3.29 -9.25
N THR A 34 6.85 3.16 -9.98
CA THR A 34 6.92 2.32 -11.19
C THR A 34 6.63 0.85 -10.90
N ALA A 35 6.84 0.39 -9.66
CA ALA A 35 6.57 -0.98 -9.23
C ALA A 35 5.08 -1.22 -8.88
N THR A 36 4.30 -0.17 -8.66
CA THR A 36 2.88 -0.23 -8.27
C THR A 36 2.06 0.76 -9.09
N PRO A 37 1.94 0.57 -10.42
CA PRO A 37 1.41 1.58 -11.34
C PRO A 37 -0.08 1.91 -11.14
N GLN A 38 -0.80 1.11 -10.36
CA GLN A 38 -2.21 1.35 -10.01
C GLN A 38 -2.38 2.18 -8.73
N TRP A 39 -1.29 2.46 -8.03
CA TRP A 39 -1.26 3.28 -6.82
C TRP A 39 -0.72 4.67 -7.15
N GLN A 40 -1.26 5.69 -6.50
CA GLN A 40 -0.89 7.09 -6.71
C GLN A 40 -0.57 7.77 -5.38
N VAL A 41 0.26 8.81 -5.42
CA VAL A 41 0.53 9.65 -4.24
C VAL A 41 -0.46 10.81 -4.21
N ALA A 42 -1.29 10.88 -3.17
CA ALA A 42 -2.23 11.98 -2.96
C ALA A 42 -2.37 12.32 -1.48
N GLY A 43 -2.28 13.62 -1.16
CA GLY A 43 -2.38 14.10 0.22
C GLY A 43 -1.30 13.53 1.15
N GLY A 44 -0.09 13.26 0.63
CA GLY A 44 1.01 12.68 1.40
C GLY A 44 0.88 11.18 1.69
N MET A 45 -0.06 10.48 1.04
CA MET A 45 -0.29 9.04 1.19
C MET A 45 -0.23 8.33 -0.15
N LEU A 46 0.18 7.07 -0.14
CA LEU A 46 0.05 6.15 -1.27
C LEU A 46 -1.36 5.57 -1.27
N GLU A 47 -2.13 5.72 -2.34
CA GLU A 47 -3.53 5.30 -2.38
C GLU A 47 -3.95 4.61 -3.68
N ARG A 48 -4.94 3.72 -3.55
CA ARG A 48 -5.64 3.08 -4.67
C ARG A 48 -7.10 2.86 -4.29
N THR A 49 -8.00 3.03 -5.26
CA THR A 49 -9.41 2.62 -5.16
C THR A 49 -9.61 1.33 -5.95
N PHE A 50 -10.23 0.34 -5.31
CA PHE A 50 -10.58 -0.95 -5.90
C PHE A 50 -12.07 -0.98 -6.19
N GLU A 51 -12.43 -1.25 -7.43
CA GLU A 51 -13.81 -1.50 -7.85
C GLU A 51 -14.14 -2.98 -7.61
N CYS A 52 -15.14 -3.25 -6.76
CA CYS A 52 -15.55 -4.58 -6.29
C CYS A 52 -16.94 -4.99 -6.82
N GLY A 53 -17.74 -4.05 -7.29
CA GLY A 53 -19.07 -4.27 -7.90
C GLY A 53 -20.23 -4.41 -6.90
N ASP A 54 -20.02 -5.08 -5.76
CA ASP A 54 -21.01 -5.19 -4.68
C ASP A 54 -20.36 -5.13 -3.29
N PHE A 55 -21.18 -5.01 -2.25
CA PHE A 55 -20.71 -4.84 -0.88
C PHE A 55 -20.06 -6.11 -0.30
N HIS A 56 -20.50 -7.30 -0.69
CA HIS A 56 -19.91 -8.55 -0.20
C HIS A 56 -18.46 -8.69 -0.69
N ARG A 57 -18.22 -8.40 -1.97
CA ARG A 57 -16.88 -8.35 -2.55
C ARG A 57 -16.02 -7.24 -1.97
N THR A 58 -16.59 -6.06 -1.72
CA THR A 58 -15.87 -4.99 -1.02
C THR A 58 -15.37 -5.46 0.36
N MET A 59 -16.23 -6.13 1.14
CA MET A 59 -15.85 -6.64 2.46
C MET A 59 -14.84 -7.80 2.38
N ALA A 60 -14.93 -8.66 1.36
CA ALA A 60 -13.94 -9.70 1.13
C ALA A 60 -12.55 -9.12 0.87
N LEU A 61 -12.45 -8.08 0.04
CA LEU A 61 -11.21 -7.34 -0.18
C LEU A 61 -10.73 -6.66 1.10
N ALA A 62 -11.60 -5.96 1.83
CA ALA A 62 -11.23 -5.27 3.07
C ALA A 62 -10.65 -6.24 4.12
N ASN A 63 -11.23 -7.43 4.26
CA ASN A 63 -10.72 -8.46 5.15
C ASN A 63 -9.36 -9.01 4.69
N ALA A 64 -9.15 -9.18 3.39
CA ALA A 64 -7.86 -9.60 2.84
C ALA A 64 -6.78 -8.52 3.05
N VAL A 65 -7.13 -7.24 2.90
CA VAL A 65 -6.26 -6.10 3.23
C VAL A 65 -5.91 -6.10 4.72
N ALA A 66 -6.88 -6.35 5.60
CA ALA A 66 -6.63 -6.44 7.04
C ALA A 66 -5.65 -7.58 7.38
N ALA A 67 -5.77 -8.74 6.75
CA ALA A 67 -4.82 -9.83 6.94
C ALA A 67 -3.39 -9.47 6.50
N VAL A 68 -3.23 -8.72 5.38
CA VAL A 68 -1.92 -8.21 4.95
C VAL A 68 -1.37 -7.19 5.96
N ALA A 69 -2.22 -6.28 6.43
CA ALA A 69 -1.85 -5.25 7.39
C ALA A 69 -1.33 -5.84 8.71
N ASP A 70 -2.03 -6.84 9.26
CA ASP A 70 -1.62 -7.51 10.50
C ASP A 70 -0.36 -8.35 10.33
N ALA A 71 -0.21 -9.05 9.19
CA ALA A 71 0.99 -9.83 8.90
C ALA A 71 2.25 -8.95 8.80
N GLU A 72 2.09 -7.69 8.41
CA GLU A 72 3.19 -6.74 8.20
C GLU A 72 3.30 -5.68 9.30
N ASP A 73 2.45 -5.73 10.33
CA ASP A 73 2.35 -4.72 11.39
C ASP A 73 2.34 -3.28 10.82
N HIS A 74 1.58 -3.09 9.74
CA HIS A 74 1.51 -1.83 9.01
C HIS A 74 0.11 -1.59 8.47
N HIS A 75 -0.63 -0.71 9.14
CA HIS A 75 -2.09 -0.59 8.95
C HIS A 75 -2.48 0.55 8.01
N PRO A 76 -3.35 0.30 7.01
CA PRO A 76 -3.86 1.34 6.12
C PRO A 76 -4.99 2.16 6.74
N GLN A 77 -5.29 3.29 6.11
CA GLN A 77 -6.63 3.86 6.12
C GLN A 77 -7.47 3.18 5.04
N MET A 78 -8.70 2.79 5.37
CA MET A 78 -9.66 2.24 4.41
C MET A 78 -10.96 3.04 4.42
N VAL A 79 -11.50 3.30 3.23
CA VAL A 79 -12.88 3.78 3.04
C VAL A 79 -13.64 2.70 2.30
N ILE A 80 -14.71 2.20 2.92
CA ILE A 80 -15.51 1.07 2.43
C ILE A 80 -16.86 1.63 1.96
N GLU A 81 -17.17 1.43 0.69
CA GLU A 81 -18.41 1.87 0.06
C GLU A 81 -19.06 0.70 -0.71
N TYR A 82 -20.30 0.90 -1.17
CA TYR A 82 -20.95 -0.09 -2.04
C TYR A 82 -20.16 -0.27 -3.35
N GLY A 83 -19.61 -1.47 -3.53
CA GLY A 83 -18.84 -1.82 -4.73
C GLY A 83 -17.47 -1.15 -4.84
N ARG A 84 -16.98 -0.44 -3.83
CA ARG A 84 -15.64 0.19 -3.85
C ARG A 84 -14.93 0.13 -2.50
N CYS A 85 -13.62 -0.07 -2.53
CA CYS A 85 -12.75 0.07 -1.36
C CYS A 85 -11.57 0.99 -1.70
N LYS A 86 -11.40 2.10 -1.00
CA LYS A 86 -10.19 2.93 -1.09
C LYS A 86 -9.22 2.54 0.01
N VAL A 87 -7.99 2.21 -0.36
CA VAL A 87 -6.91 1.86 0.57
C VAL A 87 -5.82 2.93 0.46
N ARG A 88 -5.34 3.41 1.61
CA ARG A 88 -4.32 4.46 1.68
C ARG A 88 -3.28 4.10 2.75
N TYR A 89 -2.01 4.30 2.42
CA TYR A 89 -0.87 4.03 3.30
C TYR A 89 0.00 5.27 3.48
N SER A 90 0.44 5.48 4.72
CA SER A 90 1.59 6.27 5.07
C SER A 90 2.18 5.74 6.36
N THR A 91 3.48 5.95 6.55
CA THR A 91 4.17 5.53 7.76
C THR A 91 4.16 6.67 8.77
N HIS A 92 3.31 6.56 9.79
CA HIS A 92 3.12 7.61 10.80
C HIS A 92 4.43 8.02 11.50
N SER A 93 5.23 7.05 11.96
CA SER A 93 6.52 7.28 12.64
C SER A 93 7.57 7.93 11.74
N ALA A 94 7.41 7.85 10.42
CA ALA A 94 8.29 8.50 9.45
C ALA A 94 7.77 9.86 8.97
N GLY A 95 6.52 10.22 9.31
CA GLY A 95 5.89 11.45 8.82
C GLY A 95 5.78 11.50 7.29
N GLY A 96 5.52 10.36 6.64
CA GLY A 96 5.38 10.27 5.19
C GLY A 96 5.43 8.84 4.65
N ILE A 97 5.64 8.72 3.35
CA ILE A 97 5.66 7.44 2.65
C ILE A 97 7.06 6.83 2.76
N THR A 98 7.12 5.54 3.07
CA THR A 98 8.31 4.71 3.14
C THR A 98 8.15 3.48 2.26
N ARG A 99 9.17 2.61 2.24
CA ARG A 99 9.10 1.31 1.57
C ARG A 99 7.98 0.41 2.11
N ASN A 100 7.63 0.50 3.40
CA ASN A 100 6.58 -0.34 4.00
C ASN A 100 5.23 -0.16 3.28
N ASP A 101 4.92 1.09 2.92
CA ASP A 101 3.68 1.43 2.20
C ASP A 101 3.61 0.71 0.84
N PHE A 102 4.75 0.60 0.14
CA PHE A 102 4.85 -0.11 -1.14
C PHE A 102 4.87 -1.63 -0.99
N ILE A 103 5.40 -2.17 0.12
CA ILE A 103 5.35 -3.60 0.43
C ILE A 103 3.88 -4.03 0.57
N CYS A 104 3.11 -3.33 1.40
CA CYS A 104 1.69 -3.61 1.57
C CYS A 104 0.92 -3.42 0.26
N ALA A 105 1.16 -2.32 -0.48
CA ALA A 105 0.52 -2.07 -1.78
C ALA A 105 0.76 -3.21 -2.78
N ALA A 106 2.01 -3.65 -2.96
CA ALA A 106 2.35 -4.71 -3.91
C ALA A 106 1.76 -6.07 -3.53
N ARG A 107 1.56 -6.34 -2.23
CA ARG A 107 0.91 -7.56 -1.74
C ARG A 107 -0.60 -7.52 -1.96
N ILE A 108 -1.23 -6.38 -1.72
CA ILE A 108 -2.66 -6.19 -1.99
C ILE A 108 -2.94 -6.34 -3.50
N ASP A 109 -2.07 -5.83 -4.37
CA ASP A 109 -2.18 -6.00 -5.81
C ASP A 109 -2.12 -7.47 -6.28
N ALA A 110 -1.55 -8.36 -5.46
CA ALA A 110 -1.45 -9.79 -5.75
C ALA A 110 -2.59 -10.61 -5.11
N LEU A 111 -3.52 -9.97 -4.40
CA LEU A 111 -4.72 -10.65 -3.94
C LEU A 111 -5.57 -11.07 -5.14
N PRO A 112 -6.23 -12.24 -5.08
CA PRO A 112 -7.16 -12.65 -6.11
C PRO A 112 -8.33 -11.65 -6.20
N PRO A 113 -8.91 -11.44 -7.40
CA PRO A 113 -10.14 -10.69 -7.52
C PRO A 113 -11.24 -11.35 -6.68
N GLY A 114 -11.97 -10.52 -5.92
CA GLY A 114 -13.14 -10.94 -5.12
C GLY A 114 -14.42 -11.11 -5.94
#